data_AF-A0A0T0PZN0-F1
#
_entry.id   AF-A0A0T0PZN0-F1
#
_cell.length_a   1.000
_cell.length_b   1.000
_cell.length_c   1.000
_cell.angle_alpha   90.00
_cell.angle_beta   90.00
_cell.angle_gamma   90.00
#
_symmetry.space_group_name_H-M   'P 1'
#
loop_
_entity.id
_entity.type
_entity.pdbx_description
1 polymer ?
#
loop_
_entity_poly.entity_id
_entity_poly.type
_entity_poly.pdbx_seq_one_letter_code
_entity_poly.pdbx_strand_id
1 'polypeptide(L)' 'MAAPNRTMFMRHIMSPRGGVPDDIAHLATFLASDRATFVNGTEIPVDGGYGCHDPATADVMAIGQGTD' A
#
# COMPACT_ATOMS: atom_id res chain seq x y z
N MET A 1 -13.19 11.25 14.67
CA MET A 1 -13.52 11.14 13.23
C MET A 1 -12.20 11.07 12.47
N ALA A 2 -11.94 10.03 11.66
CA ALA A 2 -10.70 9.95 10.90
C ALA A 2 -10.61 11.14 9.93
N ALA A 3 -9.42 11.70 9.71
CA ALA A 3 -9.22 12.75 8.73
C ALA A 3 -9.74 12.29 7.35
N PRO A 4 -10.40 13.17 6.58
CA PRO A 4 -11.09 12.79 5.34
C PRO A 4 -10.18 12.09 4.32
N ASN A 5 -8.88 12.39 4.33
CA ASN A 5 -7.88 11.71 3.49
C ASN A 5 -7.65 10.23 3.87
N ARG A 6 -7.79 9.86 5.15
CA ARG A 6 -7.51 8.50 5.61
C ARG A 6 -8.51 7.51 5.03
N THR A 7 -9.78 7.86 4.97
CA THR A 7 -10.82 6.99 4.41
C THR A 7 -10.56 6.69 2.93
N MET A 8 -10.17 7.71 2.16
CA MET A 8 -9.76 7.54 0.76
C MET A 8 -8.64 6.50 0.65
N PHE A 9 -7.51 6.71 1.33
CA PHE A 9 -6.39 5.76 1.23
C PHE A 9 -6.75 4.33 1.63
N MET A 10 -7.53 4.13 2.70
CA MET A 10 -7.91 2.79 3.14
C MET A 10 -8.79 2.04 2.12
N ARG A 11 -9.57 2.75 1.30
CA ARG A 11 -10.42 2.14 0.26
C ARG A 11 -9.62 1.63 -0.93
N HIS A 12 -8.42 2.16 -1.15
CA HIS A 12 -7.60 1.89 -2.34
C HIS A 12 -6.25 1.23 -2.03
N ILE A 13 -6.12 0.59 -0.87
CA ILE A 13 -5.01 -0.31 -0.59
C ILE A 13 -5.55 -1.74 -0.50
N MET A 14 -4.77 -2.72 -0.94
CA MET A 14 -5.14 -4.13 -0.81
C MET A 14 -4.86 -4.69 0.59
N SER A 15 -4.03 -4.00 1.37
CA SER A 15 -3.77 -4.33 2.76
C SER A 15 -5.03 -4.12 3.63
N PRO A 16 -5.31 -5.01 4.60
CA PRO A 16 -6.45 -4.83 5.51
C PRO A 16 -6.26 -3.69 6.52
N ARG A 17 -5.08 -3.06 6.53
CA ARG A 17 -4.74 -1.96 7.43
C ARG A 17 -3.86 -0.91 6.75
N GLY A 18 -3.89 0.29 7.31
CA GLY A 18 -2.92 1.32 7.02
C GLY A 18 -1.50 0.92 7.38
N GLY A 19 -0.55 1.49 6.65
CA GLY A 19 0.87 1.39 6.97
C GLY A 19 1.21 2.02 8.32
N VAL A 20 2.20 1.45 9.00
CA VAL A 20 2.85 1.99 10.20
C VAL A 20 4.34 2.18 9.91
N PRO A 21 5.07 3.00 10.67
CA PRO A 21 6.50 3.24 10.45
C PRO A 21 7.33 1.95 10.35
N ASP A 22 6.98 0.93 11.14
CA ASP A 22 7.67 -0.36 11.15
C ASP A 22 7.60 -1.09 9.80
N ASP A 23 6.57 -0.87 8.98
CA ASP A 23 6.48 -1.48 7.64
C ASP A 23 7.64 -1.03 6.74
N ILE A 24 7.99 0.25 6.80
CA ILE A 24 9.16 0.80 6.11
C ILE A 24 10.46 0.32 6.75
N ALA A 25 10.53 0.35 8.09
CA ALA A 25 11.73 -0.01 8.84
C ALA A 25 12.15 -1.47 8.59
N HIS A 26 11.20 -2.39 8.46
CA HIS A 26 11.49 -3.79 8.16
C HIS A 26 12.12 -3.96 6.77
N LEU A 27 11.58 -3.33 5.73
CA LEU A 27 12.20 -3.40 4.39
C LEU A 27 13.57 -2.75 4.39
N ALA A 28 13.70 -1.56 4.99
CA ALA A 28 14.98 -0.85 5.08
C ALA A 28 16.04 -1.69 5.80
N THR A 29 15.68 -2.35 6.90
CA THR A 29 16.57 -3.23 7.66
C THR A 29 16.98 -4.47 6.84
N PHE A 30 16.04 -5.06 6.09
CA PHE A 30 16.37 -6.15 5.17
C PHE A 30 17.36 -5.70 4.10
N LEU A 31 17.11 -4.56 3.43
CA LEU A 31 17.95 -4.02 2.38
C LEU A 31 19.34 -3.60 2.88
N ALA A 32 19.46 -3.18 4.14
CA ALA A 32 20.73 -2.84 4.78
C ALA A 32 21.54 -4.08 5.25
N SER A 33 20.97 -5.28 5.18
CA SER A 33 21.60 -6.51 5.68
C SER A 33 22.32 -7.29 4.57
N ASP A 34 23.21 -8.20 4.97
CA ASP A 34 23.92 -9.12 4.04
C ASP A 34 22.97 -10.03 3.23
N ARG A 35 21.70 -10.13 3.65
CA ARG A 35 20.68 -10.93 2.94
C ARG A 35 20.24 -10.29 1.63
N ALA A 36 20.52 -9.00 1.42
CA ALA A 36 20.14 -8.24 0.24
C ALA A 36 21.32 -7.97 -0.71
N THR A 37 22.44 -8.69 -0.58
CA THR A 37 23.69 -8.44 -1.35
C THR A 37 23.54 -8.43 -2.87
N PHE A 38 22.48 -9.03 -3.42
CA PHE A 38 22.18 -9.03 -4.86
C PHE A 38 20.93 -8.22 -5.24
N VAL A 39 20.35 -7.47 -4.30
CA VAL A 39 19.21 -6.58 -4.53
C VAL A 39 19.72 -5.15 -4.65
N ASN A 40 19.83 -4.65 -5.88
CA ASN A 40 20.29 -3.29 -6.16
C ASN A 40 19.54 -2.69 -7.36
N GLY A 41 19.58 -1.37 -7.48
CA GLY A 41 19.04 -0.64 -8.64
C GLY A 41 17.53 -0.78 -8.85
N THR A 42 16.77 -1.09 -7.80
CA THR A 42 15.32 -1.34 -7.87
C THR A 42 14.55 -0.52 -6.84
N GLU A 43 13.33 -0.16 -7.19
CA GLU A 43 12.36 0.47 -6.31
C GLU A 43 11.39 -0.60 -5.79
N ILE A 44 11.29 -0.74 -4.47
CA ILE A 44 10.40 -1.71 -3.83
C ILE A 44 9.32 -0.92 -3.06
N PRO A 45 8.07 -0.88 -3.55
CA PRO A 45 7.00 -0.14 -2.89
C PRO A 45 6.59 -0.80 -1.57
N VAL A 46 6.35 0.04 -0.56
CA VAL A 46 5.81 -0.35 0.76
C VAL A 46 4.61 0.53 1.08
N ASP A 47 3.56 0.37 0.28
CA ASP A 47 2.40 1.27 0.25
C ASP A 47 1.08 0.54 0.54
N GLY A 48 1.13 -0.73 0.94
CA GLY A 48 -0.06 -1.56 1.16
C GLY A 48 -0.75 -2.00 -0.13
N GLY A 49 -0.09 -1.90 -1.28
CA GLY A 49 -0.63 -2.28 -2.59
C GLY A 49 -1.39 -1.16 -3.29
N TYR A 50 -1.15 0.11 -2.91
CA TYR A 50 -1.82 1.25 -3.52
C TYR A 50 -1.52 1.38 -5.01
N GLY A 51 -0.26 1.17 -5.41
CA GLY A 51 0.20 1.34 -6.79
C GLY A 51 -0.01 0.14 -7.72
N CYS A 52 -0.53 -1.00 -7.25
CA CYS A 52 -0.58 -2.22 -8.06
C CYS A 52 -1.95 -2.50 -8.72
N HIS A 53 -2.92 -1.60 -8.55
CA HIS A 53 -4.21 -1.64 -9.25
C HIS A 53 -4.61 -0.24 -9.69
N ASP A 54 -5.54 -0.14 -10.63
CA ASP A 54 -6.14 1.15 -10.96
C ASP A 54 -6.91 1.67 -9.73
N PRO A 55 -6.61 2.88 -9.21
CA PRO A 55 -7.26 3.41 -8.03
C PRO A 55 -8.79 3.51 -8.18
N ALA A 56 -9.31 3.73 -9.40
CA ALA A 56 -10.75 3.79 -9.65
C ALA A 56 -11.44 2.42 -9.57
N THR A 57 -10.69 1.31 -9.55
CA THR A 57 -11.26 -0.05 -9.52
C THR A 57 -12.20 -0.26 -8.33
N ALA A 58 -11.82 0.22 -7.15
CA ALA A 58 -12.65 0.08 -5.94
C ALA A 58 -13.97 0.86 -6.04
N ASP A 59 -13.97 1.98 -6.76
CA ASP A 59 -15.17 2.79 -6.98
C ASP A 59 -16.06 2.18 -8.06
N VAL A 60 -15.47 1.74 -9.17
CA VAL A 60 -16.19 1.04 -10.24
C VAL A 60 -16.88 -0.23 -9.75
N MET A 61 -16.22 -1.00 -8.87
CA MET A 61 -16.83 -2.18 -8.26
C MET A 61 -18.04 -1.83 -7.39
N ALA A 62 -17.97 -0.75 -6.63
CA ALA A 62 -19.05 -0.32 -5.76
C ALA A 62 -20.26 0.22 -6.57
N ILE A 63 -19.99 0.93 -7.69
CA ILE A 63 -21.01 1.34 -8.67
C ILE A 63 -21.73 0.10 -9.24
N GLY A 64 -20.96 -0.91 -9.66
CA GLY A 64 -21.53 -2.15 -10.22
C GLY A 64 -22.34 -2.96 -9.20
N GLN A 65 -22.03 -2.86 -7.90
CA GLN A 65 -22.74 -3.52 -6.82
C GLN A 65 -23.94 -2.69 -6.29
N GLY A 66 -24.09 -1.44 -6.73
CA GLY A 66 -25.15 -0.54 -6.23
C GLY A 66 -24.96 -0.18 -4.76
N THR A 67 -23.73 -0.14 -4.27
CA THR A 67 -23.36 0.06 -2.85
C THR A 67 -22.83 1.46 -2.54
N ASP A 68 -23.05 2.41 -3.45
CA ASP A 68 -22.57 3.80 -3.36
C ASP A 68 -23.55 4.75 -2.66
#